data_AF-A0A8B8P139-F1
#
_entry.id   AF-A0A8B8P139-F1
#
_cell.length_a   1.000
_cell.length_b   1.000
_cell.length_c   1.000
_cell.angle_alpha   90.00
_cell.angle_beta   90.00
_cell.angle_gamma   90.00
#
_symmetry.space_group_name_H-M   'P 1'
#
loop_
_entity.id
_entity.type
_entity.pdbx_description
1 polymer ?
#
loop_
_entity_poly.entity_id
_entity_poly.type
_entity_poly.pdbx_seq_one_letter_code
_entity_poly.pdbx_strand_id
1 'polypeptide(L)'
;MDALSCSRHVITNPHEVKLAVPRPHHRHHRGLAYHHAKGERPGGAFLGCRGNGRGVVAPSVVKNQSQRDHGIDFSDPDWKPKFQRDFESRFNLPHLKDIFRDAVPIPSTFCLRMRTPTEDFADGYPSDEKWHGYINNSDRVLLKVIHYSSTTSAGAECIDPDCTWVEQWVHRAGPRAEIYFRPEEVKAAIVTCGGLCPGLNDVIRQIVITLEIYGVKEIVGIPFGYRGFSDEGLSEMPLSRKVVQNVHLSGGSLLGVSRGGPSITEIVDTMEKRGINMLFVLGGNGTHAGANAIHNECRKRRFKVAVVGVPKTIDNDILLMDKTFGFDTAVEEAQRAINSAYIEAHSAYHGIGVVKLMGRSSGFIAMHASLASGQIDICLIPEVPFHLHGPHGVLRHLKYLIETKGSAVVCVAEGAGQNFLEKTNAKDASGNIVLGDIGVHIQQEIKKYFREIGVPADAKYIDPTYMIRACRANASDGILCTVLGQNAVHGAFAGYSGITVGICNTHYVYFPMPEVIQYARAVDPNSRMWHRCLTSTGQPDFV
;
A
#
# COMPACT_ATOMS: atom_id res chain seq x y z
N MET A 1 -19.00 58.08 13.29
CA MET A 1 -19.03 56.63 13.57
C MET A 1 -18.47 55.91 12.35
N ASP A 2 -17.33 56.31 11.82
CA ASP A 2 -15.94 56.24 12.31
C ASP A 2 -15.24 55.05 11.66
N ALA A 3 -14.70 55.38 10.49
CA ALA A 3 -13.70 54.64 9.78
C ALA A 3 -12.30 54.99 10.31
N LEU A 4 -11.46 53.96 10.37
CA LEU A 4 -10.00 53.91 10.26
C LEU A 4 -9.23 55.25 10.18
N SER A 5 -8.35 55.45 11.16
CA SER A 5 -7.21 56.36 11.09
C SER A 5 -6.00 55.78 11.84
N CYS A 6 -4.84 56.04 11.24
CA CYS A 6 -3.49 55.56 11.48
C CYS A 6 -2.91 55.90 12.87
N SER A 7 -2.09 55.01 13.47
CA SER A 7 -0.89 55.44 14.23
C SER A 7 0.16 54.34 14.32
N ARG A 8 1.36 54.64 13.79
CA ARG A 8 2.61 53.91 14.04
C ARG A 8 3.04 54.11 15.49
N HIS A 9 3.59 53.08 16.14
CA HIS A 9 4.42 53.24 17.33
C HIS A 9 5.78 52.59 17.10
N VAL A 10 6.79 53.45 17.18
CA VAL A 10 8.22 53.15 17.31
C VAL A 10 8.50 53.03 18.80
N ILE A 11 9.15 51.96 19.25
CA ILE A 11 9.83 51.94 20.55
C ILE A 11 11.26 51.43 20.34
N THR A 12 12.18 52.24 20.83
CA THR A 12 13.63 52.11 20.81
C THR A 12 14.18 51.39 22.04
N ASN A 13 15.26 50.65 21.79
CA ASN A 13 16.42 50.33 22.63
C ASN A 13 16.45 49.13 23.61
N PRO A 14 17.65 48.51 23.76
CA PRO A 14 17.83 47.13 24.23
C PRO A 14 18.35 47.05 25.67
N HIS A 15 18.09 45.93 26.33
CA HIS A 15 18.87 45.47 27.47
C HIS A 15 19.27 44.01 27.28
N GLU A 16 20.59 43.78 27.23
CA GLU A 16 21.21 42.47 27.32
C GLU A 16 20.91 41.81 28.67
N VAL A 17 20.36 40.59 28.64
CA VAL A 17 20.41 39.67 29.78
C VAL A 17 21.06 38.38 29.30
N LYS A 18 22.27 38.14 29.81
CA LYS A 18 23.03 36.89 29.64
C LYS A 18 22.30 35.74 30.32
N LEU A 19 21.92 34.72 29.55
CA LEU A 19 21.53 33.41 30.07
C LEU A 19 22.60 32.38 29.69
N ALA A 20 23.22 31.80 30.73
CA ALA A 20 24.23 30.77 30.63
C ALA A 20 23.59 29.42 30.29
N VAL A 21 24.15 28.72 29.30
CA VAL A 21 23.81 27.33 28.93
C VAL A 21 25.03 26.45 29.26
N PRO A 22 24.89 25.32 29.98
CA PRO A 22 26.02 24.44 30.26
C PRO A 22 26.39 23.61 29.01
N ARG A 23 27.69 23.56 28.70
CA ARG A 23 28.26 22.68 27.65
C ARG A 23 28.51 21.27 28.20
N PRO A 24 28.37 20.20 27.38
CA PRO A 24 28.83 18.86 27.75
C PRO A 24 30.35 18.72 27.59
N HIS A 25 30.96 17.96 28.49
CA HIS A 25 32.39 17.65 28.52
C HIS A 25 32.85 16.80 27.33
N HIS A 26 33.82 17.31 26.57
CA HIS A 26 34.64 16.51 25.64
C HIS A 26 35.64 15.66 26.44
N ARG A 27 35.59 14.34 26.27
CA ARG A 27 36.67 13.42 26.66
C ARG A 27 37.65 13.27 25.50
N HIS A 28 38.93 13.49 25.81
CA HIS A 28 40.08 13.28 24.92
C HIS A 28 40.21 11.81 24.50
N HIS A 29 40.25 11.55 23.19
CA HIS A 29 40.84 10.33 22.63
C HIS A 29 42.31 10.63 22.26
N ARG A 30 43.23 9.86 22.86
CA ARG A 30 44.64 9.80 22.48
C ARG A 30 44.75 9.10 21.12
N GLY A 31 45.34 9.78 20.14
CA GLY A 31 45.82 9.16 18.91
C GLY A 31 47.10 8.37 19.17
N LEU A 32 47.15 7.14 18.69
CA LEU A 32 48.38 6.37 18.53
C LEU A 32 48.62 6.17 17.04
N ALA A 33 49.77 6.66 16.59
CA ALA A 33 50.28 6.57 15.24
C ALA A 33 50.63 5.11 14.88
N TYR A 34 50.26 4.69 13.67
CA TYR A 34 50.78 3.46 13.07
C TYR A 34 51.97 3.79 12.18
N HIS A 35 53.13 3.28 12.58
CA HIS A 35 54.36 3.27 11.81
C HIS A 35 54.24 2.35 10.59
N HIS A 36 54.70 2.85 9.44
CA HIS A 36 55.07 2.07 8.28
C HIS A 36 56.23 1.11 8.62
N ALA A 37 56.06 -0.18 8.34
CA ALA A 37 57.15 -1.13 8.18
C ALA A 37 56.92 -1.98 6.93
N LYS A 38 57.86 -1.86 5.99
CA LYS A 38 58.04 -2.74 4.83
C LYS A 38 58.45 -4.13 5.31
N GLY A 39 57.90 -5.17 4.69
CA GLY A 39 58.32 -6.55 4.90
C GLY A 39 57.91 -7.42 3.70
N GLU A 40 58.92 -7.83 2.94
CA GLU A 40 58.86 -8.72 1.79
C GLU A 40 58.24 -10.08 2.15
N ARG A 41 57.54 -10.72 1.19
CA ARG A 41 57.18 -12.16 1.26
C ARG A 41 57.82 -12.90 0.08
N PRO A 42 58.50 -14.03 0.29
CA PRO A 42 58.89 -14.92 -0.78
C PRO A 42 57.74 -15.85 -1.16
N GLY A 43 57.76 -16.31 -2.40
CA GLY A 43 56.80 -17.25 -2.96
C GLY A 43 56.81 -18.62 -2.27
N GLY A 44 55.62 -19.23 -2.24
CA GLY A 44 55.41 -20.60 -1.82
C GLY A 44 54.17 -21.14 -2.51
N ALA A 45 54.38 -22.00 -3.50
CA ALA A 45 53.36 -22.81 -4.13
C ALA A 45 52.70 -23.73 -3.11
N PHE A 46 51.38 -23.89 -3.14
CA PHE A 46 50.72 -25.04 -2.52
C PHE A 46 49.61 -25.60 -3.39
N LEU A 47 49.67 -26.93 -3.49
CA LEU A 47 48.91 -27.86 -4.29
C LEU A 47 47.40 -27.74 -4.07
N GLY A 48 46.66 -28.01 -5.15
CA GLY A 48 45.23 -28.27 -5.09
C GLY A 48 44.91 -29.58 -4.35
N CYS A 49 43.90 -29.49 -3.49
CA CYS A 49 43.15 -30.65 -3.02
C CYS A 49 41.67 -30.41 -3.36
N ARG A 50 41.15 -31.25 -4.27
CA ARG A 50 39.72 -31.41 -4.51
C ARG A 50 39.08 -32.02 -3.26
N GLY A 51 38.13 -31.32 -2.66
CA GLY A 51 37.27 -31.84 -1.60
C GLY A 51 35.82 -31.50 -1.90
N ASN A 52 35.02 -32.52 -2.23
CA ASN A 52 33.58 -32.44 -2.42
C ASN A 52 32.90 -31.94 -1.14
N GLY A 53 32.46 -30.68 -1.13
CA GLY A 53 31.51 -30.15 -0.16
C GLY A 53 30.21 -29.81 -0.87
N ARG A 54 29.20 -30.69 -0.76
CA ARG A 54 27.82 -30.34 -1.11
C ARG A 54 27.32 -29.32 -0.09
N GLY A 55 27.49 -28.04 -0.41
CA GLY A 55 26.79 -26.95 0.28
C GLY A 55 25.31 -27.06 -0.03
N VAL A 56 24.51 -27.36 0.99
CA VAL A 56 23.05 -27.27 0.93
C VAL A 56 22.72 -25.77 0.89
N VAL A 57 22.52 -25.25 -0.33
CA VAL A 57 21.97 -23.92 -0.55
C VAL A 57 20.51 -23.96 -0.10
N ALA A 58 20.18 -23.24 0.96
CA ALA A 58 18.80 -23.01 1.38
C ALA A 58 18.01 -22.47 0.18
N PRO A 59 16.83 -23.04 -0.16
CA PRO A 59 16.07 -22.59 -1.31
C PRO A 59 15.56 -21.17 -1.03
N SER A 60 16.10 -20.21 -1.77
CA SER A 60 15.69 -18.81 -1.71
C SER A 60 14.20 -18.68 -2.03
N VAL A 61 13.49 -17.91 -1.20
CA VAL A 61 12.07 -17.53 -1.35
C VAL A 61 11.89 -16.49 -2.48
N VAL A 62 12.82 -16.44 -3.45
CA VAL A 62 12.80 -15.57 -4.63
C VAL A 62 11.82 -16.06 -5.71
N LYS A 63 11.05 -17.12 -5.43
CA LYS A 63 10.17 -17.77 -6.41
C LYS A 63 8.96 -16.94 -6.89
N ASN A 64 8.62 -15.81 -6.26
CA ASN A 64 7.36 -15.11 -6.60
C ASN A 64 7.48 -13.93 -7.58
N GLN A 65 8.66 -13.36 -7.81
CA GLN A 65 8.87 -12.40 -8.93
C GLN A 65 9.51 -13.06 -10.15
N SER A 66 10.37 -14.07 -9.94
CA SER A 66 11.08 -14.79 -11.01
C SER A 66 10.20 -15.75 -11.83
N GLN A 67 8.96 -16.02 -11.42
CA GLN A 67 8.07 -16.96 -12.11
C GLN A 67 7.41 -16.44 -13.41
N ARG A 68 7.75 -15.21 -13.86
CA ARG A 68 7.27 -14.68 -15.16
C ARG A 68 8.32 -14.51 -16.25
N ASP A 69 9.60 -14.73 -15.96
CA ASP A 69 10.63 -14.76 -17.01
C ASP A 69 10.74 -16.13 -17.70
N HIS A 70 9.79 -17.03 -17.48
CA HIS A 70 9.71 -18.33 -18.18
C HIS A 70 9.43 -18.22 -19.71
N GLY A 71 9.48 -17.02 -20.29
CA GLY A 71 9.26 -16.80 -21.72
C GLY A 71 10.23 -15.86 -22.43
N ILE A 72 11.19 -15.23 -21.71
CA ILE A 72 12.18 -14.37 -22.37
C ILE A 72 13.40 -15.22 -22.71
N ASP A 73 13.62 -15.43 -24.01
CA ASP A 73 14.86 -16.00 -24.49
C ASP A 73 15.96 -14.92 -24.49
N PHE A 74 16.77 -14.86 -23.44
CA PHE A 74 17.87 -13.89 -23.35
C PHE A 74 18.99 -14.13 -24.38
N SER A 75 18.98 -15.27 -25.07
CA SER A 75 19.91 -15.52 -26.18
C SER A 75 19.48 -14.81 -27.49
N ASP A 76 18.23 -14.38 -27.57
CA ASP A 76 17.69 -13.60 -28.68
C ASP A 76 18.21 -12.15 -28.63
N PRO A 77 18.97 -11.65 -29.62
CA PRO A 77 19.50 -10.28 -29.60
C PRO A 77 18.41 -9.20 -29.54
N ASP A 78 17.16 -9.53 -29.92
CA ASP A 78 16.02 -8.62 -29.93
C ASP A 78 15.13 -8.75 -28.68
N TRP A 79 15.55 -9.48 -27.65
CA TRP A 79 14.73 -9.71 -26.46
C TRP A 79 14.32 -8.39 -25.76
N LYS A 80 15.20 -7.37 -25.75
CA LYS A 80 14.92 -6.06 -25.12
C LYS A 80 13.81 -5.29 -25.83
N PRO A 81 13.89 -5.02 -27.15
CA PRO A 81 12.76 -4.44 -27.89
C PRO A 81 11.46 -5.26 -27.77
N LYS A 82 11.54 -6.59 -27.75
CA LYS A 82 10.36 -7.47 -27.59
C LYS A 82 9.73 -7.29 -26.22
N PHE A 83 10.53 -7.30 -25.16
CA PHE A 83 10.09 -7.04 -23.79
C PHE A 83 9.45 -5.65 -23.66
N GLN A 84 10.09 -4.61 -24.22
CA GLN A 84 9.56 -3.26 -24.15
C GLN A 84 8.20 -3.15 -24.85
N ARG A 85 8.04 -3.73 -26.04
CA ARG A 85 6.74 -3.75 -26.75
C ARG A 85 5.67 -4.53 -25.99
N ASP A 86 6.01 -5.66 -25.38
CA ASP A 86 5.09 -6.42 -24.53
C ASP A 86 4.66 -5.60 -23.31
N PHE A 87 5.62 -4.97 -22.63
CA PHE A 87 5.35 -4.11 -21.48
C PHE A 87 4.44 -2.93 -21.88
N GLU A 88 4.77 -2.20 -22.94
CA GLU A 88 3.96 -1.08 -23.44
C GLU A 88 2.54 -1.53 -23.83
N SER A 89 2.39 -2.71 -24.42
CA SER A 89 1.08 -3.29 -24.75
C SER A 89 0.24 -3.59 -23.50
N ARG A 90 0.84 -4.24 -22.49
CA ARG A 90 0.16 -4.56 -21.22
C ARG A 90 -0.18 -3.35 -20.38
N PHE A 91 0.67 -2.32 -20.41
CA PHE A 91 0.51 -1.09 -19.63
C PHE A 91 -0.26 0.01 -20.37
N ASN A 92 -0.67 -0.23 -21.61
CA ASN A 92 -1.59 0.65 -22.30
C ASN A 92 -2.93 0.71 -21.56
N LEU A 93 -3.41 1.92 -21.29
CA LEU A 93 -4.65 2.11 -20.55
C LEU A 93 -5.86 1.81 -21.45
N PRO A 94 -6.78 0.92 -21.06
CA PRO A 94 -8.01 0.75 -21.81
C PRO A 94 -8.79 2.06 -21.85
N HIS A 95 -9.28 2.41 -23.03
CA HIS A 95 -9.90 3.69 -23.29
C HIS A 95 -11.23 3.52 -24.03
N LEU A 96 -12.17 4.43 -23.83
CA LEU A 96 -13.50 4.36 -24.43
C LEU A 96 -13.44 4.28 -25.97
N LYS A 97 -12.48 4.99 -26.58
CA LYS A 97 -12.22 4.97 -28.03
C LYS A 97 -11.86 3.59 -28.60
N ASP A 98 -11.44 2.64 -27.76
CA ASP A 98 -11.18 1.26 -28.21
C ASP A 98 -12.45 0.59 -28.78
N ILE A 99 -13.61 0.98 -28.26
CA ILE A 99 -14.93 0.42 -28.62
C ILE A 99 -15.76 1.42 -29.42
N PHE A 100 -15.69 2.69 -29.01
CA PHE A 100 -16.41 3.81 -29.61
C PHE A 100 -15.42 4.69 -30.37
N ARG A 101 -14.96 4.22 -31.53
CA ARG A 101 -13.93 4.91 -32.33
C ARG A 101 -14.33 6.34 -32.72
N ASP A 102 -15.63 6.57 -32.90
CA ASP A 102 -16.20 7.86 -33.26
C ASP A 102 -16.54 8.73 -32.03
N ALA A 103 -16.10 8.34 -30.82
CA ALA A 103 -16.29 9.15 -29.63
C ALA A 103 -15.51 10.47 -29.75
N VAL A 104 -16.26 11.56 -29.94
CA VAL A 104 -15.72 12.92 -30.04
C VAL A 104 -15.41 13.44 -28.63
N PRO A 105 -14.16 13.88 -28.35
CA PRO A 105 -13.86 14.55 -27.09
C PRO A 105 -14.52 15.93 -27.02
N ILE A 106 -14.80 16.40 -25.82
CA ILE A 106 -15.20 17.78 -25.54
C ILE A 106 -14.18 18.44 -24.60
N PRO A 107 -14.06 19.78 -24.61
CA PRO A 107 -13.24 20.48 -23.62
C PRO A 107 -13.64 20.14 -22.18
N SER A 108 -12.66 19.94 -21.32
CA SER A 108 -12.87 19.67 -19.89
C SER A 108 -13.59 20.83 -19.21
N THR A 109 -14.60 20.50 -18.39
CA THR A 109 -15.26 21.46 -17.47
C THR A 109 -14.51 21.65 -16.16
N PHE A 110 -13.48 20.83 -15.89
CA PHE A 110 -12.61 20.99 -14.73
C PHE A 110 -11.50 21.99 -15.03
N CYS A 111 -11.33 23.00 -14.19
CA CYS A 111 -10.27 24.01 -14.31
C CYS A 111 -9.49 24.16 -13.00
N LEU A 112 -8.16 24.11 -13.08
CA LEU A 112 -7.29 24.25 -11.91
C LEU A 112 -7.30 25.65 -11.29
N ARG A 113 -7.76 26.66 -12.03
CA ARG A 113 -7.82 28.07 -11.58
C ARG A 113 -9.17 28.46 -10.97
N MET A 114 -10.24 27.68 -11.18
CA MET A 114 -11.56 27.94 -10.60
C MET A 114 -12.10 26.71 -9.87
N ARG A 115 -12.35 26.88 -8.57
CA ARG A 115 -12.70 25.78 -7.64
C ARG A 115 -14.21 25.58 -7.46
N THR A 116 -15.04 26.26 -8.26
CA THR A 116 -16.50 26.23 -8.17
C THR A 116 -17.11 26.31 -9.58
N PRO A 117 -18.11 25.48 -9.92
CA PRO A 117 -18.91 25.67 -11.13
C PRO A 117 -19.81 26.91 -10.95
N THR A 118 -19.82 27.83 -11.91
CA THR A 118 -20.84 28.89 -12.01
C THR A 118 -21.78 28.58 -13.18
N GLU A 119 -23.08 28.82 -13.02
CA GLU A 119 -24.14 28.43 -13.97
C GLU A 119 -24.03 29.12 -15.35
N ASP A 120 -23.22 30.17 -15.48
CA ASP A 120 -23.14 31.04 -16.67
C ASP A 120 -22.11 30.63 -17.75
N PHE A 121 -21.46 29.47 -17.68
CA PHE A 121 -20.33 29.15 -18.59
C PHE A 121 -20.70 28.22 -19.76
N ALA A 122 -21.47 28.73 -20.72
CA ALA A 122 -21.72 28.07 -22.00
C ALA A 122 -20.59 28.30 -23.05
N ASP A 123 -19.73 29.31 -22.86
CA ASP A 123 -18.79 29.80 -23.88
C ASP A 123 -17.32 29.35 -23.69
N GLY A 124 -17.05 28.46 -22.73
CA GLY A 124 -15.70 27.93 -22.48
C GLY A 124 -14.75 28.89 -21.72
N TYR A 125 -13.51 28.43 -21.48
CA TYR A 125 -12.49 29.21 -20.78
C TYR A 125 -11.77 30.18 -21.75
N PRO A 126 -11.36 31.37 -21.29
CA PRO A 126 -10.50 32.26 -22.07
C PRO A 126 -9.28 31.50 -22.62
N SER A 127 -9.16 31.45 -23.95
CA SER A 127 -8.16 30.67 -24.69
C SER A 127 -6.78 31.34 -24.77
N ASP A 128 -6.59 32.45 -24.05
CA ASP A 128 -5.47 33.37 -24.18
C ASP A 128 -4.27 33.04 -23.27
N GLU A 129 -4.35 31.97 -22.48
CA GLU A 129 -3.26 31.52 -21.61
C GLU A 129 -2.56 30.25 -22.10
N LYS A 130 -1.22 30.28 -22.22
CA LYS A 130 -0.39 29.15 -22.68
C LYS A 130 -0.35 27.93 -21.74
N TRP A 131 -0.88 28.00 -20.51
CA TRP A 131 -0.80 26.92 -19.52
C TRP A 131 -2.05 26.81 -18.64
N HIS A 132 -2.79 25.72 -18.82
CA HIS A 132 -4.01 25.38 -18.06
C HIS A 132 -3.79 24.32 -16.98
N GLY A 133 -2.56 23.80 -16.83
CA GLY A 133 -2.16 22.82 -15.81
C GLY A 133 -2.68 21.39 -16.03
N TYR A 134 -3.28 21.09 -17.19
CA TYR A 134 -3.63 19.72 -17.57
C TYR A 134 -2.40 18.84 -17.77
N ILE A 135 -2.58 17.55 -17.49
CA ILE A 135 -1.57 16.53 -17.78
C ILE A 135 -1.70 16.12 -19.24
N ASN A 136 -0.56 16.04 -19.95
CA ASN A 136 -0.54 15.57 -21.33
C ASN A 136 -0.74 14.05 -21.39
N ASN A 137 -1.43 13.56 -22.43
CA ASN A 137 -1.64 12.11 -22.64
C ASN A 137 -0.33 11.32 -22.82
N SER A 138 0.76 11.99 -23.21
CA SER A 138 2.10 11.43 -23.36
C SER A 138 2.97 11.54 -22.11
N ASP A 139 2.51 12.19 -21.04
CA ASP A 139 3.27 12.24 -19.78
C ASP A 139 3.42 10.82 -19.21
N ARG A 140 4.65 10.45 -18.87
CA ARG A 140 5.00 9.13 -18.31
C ARG A 140 5.77 9.28 -17.01
N VAL A 141 5.66 8.27 -16.17
CA VAL A 141 6.45 8.06 -14.96
C VAL A 141 7.22 6.76 -15.13
N LEU A 142 8.49 6.77 -14.75
CA LEU A 142 9.32 5.58 -14.80
C LEU A 142 8.94 4.66 -13.63
N LEU A 143 8.63 3.39 -13.91
CA LEU A 143 8.16 2.41 -12.92
C LEU A 143 9.29 1.92 -12.00
N LYS A 144 10.47 1.64 -12.57
CA LYS A 144 11.67 1.23 -11.85
C LYS A 144 12.69 2.33 -11.94
N VAL A 145 13.22 2.80 -10.81
CA VAL A 145 14.17 3.94 -10.75
C VAL A 145 15.55 3.56 -10.22
N ILE A 146 15.77 2.29 -9.90
CA ILE A 146 17.03 1.79 -9.38
C ILE A 146 17.71 0.95 -10.47
N HIS A 147 18.89 1.40 -10.90
CA HIS A 147 19.75 0.62 -11.77
C HIS A 147 20.65 -0.29 -10.91
N TYR A 148 20.35 -1.59 -10.89
CA TYR A 148 21.15 -2.57 -10.15
C TYR A 148 22.42 -2.95 -10.92
N SER A 149 23.56 -3.02 -10.24
CA SER A 149 24.83 -3.46 -10.85
C SER A 149 25.04 -4.97 -10.79
N SER A 150 24.23 -5.69 -10.01
CA SER A 150 24.34 -7.14 -9.82
C SER A 150 23.07 -7.70 -9.20
N THR A 151 22.69 -8.92 -9.57
CA THR A 151 21.59 -9.71 -9.00
C THR A 151 21.77 -10.02 -7.51
N THR A 152 23.00 -9.87 -7.00
CA THR A 152 23.32 -10.05 -5.58
C THR A 152 23.13 -8.77 -4.75
N SER A 153 22.80 -7.64 -5.38
CA SER A 153 22.53 -6.39 -4.66
C SER A 153 21.27 -6.54 -3.80
N ALA A 154 21.26 -5.92 -2.63
CA ALA A 154 20.11 -5.99 -1.73
C ALA A 154 18.84 -5.42 -2.41
N GLY A 155 17.81 -6.25 -2.52
CA GLY A 155 16.56 -5.91 -3.21
C GLY A 155 16.65 -5.84 -4.73
N ALA A 156 17.67 -6.45 -5.36
CA ALA A 156 17.80 -6.46 -6.81
C ALA A 156 16.61 -7.14 -7.50
N GLU A 157 15.94 -6.37 -8.35
CA GLU A 157 14.89 -6.84 -9.25
C GLU A 157 15.41 -6.69 -10.69
N CYS A 158 16.17 -7.68 -11.15
CA CYS A 158 16.79 -7.67 -12.47
C CYS A 158 15.97 -8.51 -13.44
N ILE A 159 15.77 -7.99 -14.66
CA ILE A 159 15.04 -8.68 -15.73
C ILE A 159 15.91 -9.82 -16.29
N ASP A 160 17.22 -9.61 -16.38
CA ASP A 160 18.19 -10.59 -16.87
C ASP A 160 19.38 -10.76 -15.90
N PRO A 161 20.20 -11.81 -16.06
CA PRO A 161 21.33 -12.08 -15.16
C PRO A 161 22.37 -10.97 -15.05
N ASP A 162 22.51 -10.13 -16.09
CA ASP A 162 23.47 -9.02 -16.11
C ASP A 162 22.86 -7.72 -15.57
N CYS A 163 21.61 -7.75 -15.08
CA CYS A 163 20.88 -6.58 -14.60
C CYS A 163 20.84 -5.44 -15.60
N THR A 164 20.65 -5.76 -16.88
CA THR A 164 20.58 -4.76 -17.92
C THR A 164 19.34 -3.89 -17.76
N TRP A 165 19.53 -2.60 -18.04
CA TRP A 165 18.46 -1.62 -17.94
C TRP A 165 17.49 -1.71 -19.13
N VAL A 166 16.20 -1.81 -18.82
CA VAL A 166 15.11 -1.63 -19.79
C VAL A 166 14.08 -0.70 -19.17
N GLU A 167 13.75 0.39 -19.87
CA GLU A 167 12.80 1.37 -19.37
C GLU A 167 11.38 0.81 -19.34
N GLN A 168 10.67 1.14 -18.25
CA GLN A 168 9.30 0.69 -18.02
C GLN A 168 8.46 1.91 -17.66
N TRP A 169 7.72 2.43 -18.64
CA TRP A 169 6.96 3.67 -18.51
C TRP A 169 5.49 3.43 -18.20
N VAL A 170 4.95 4.15 -17.21
CA VAL A 170 3.53 4.11 -16.85
C VAL A 170 2.89 5.50 -16.99
N HIS A 171 1.56 5.54 -17.13
CA HIS A 171 0.85 6.77 -17.46
C HIS A 171 0.65 7.66 -16.23
N ARG A 172 1.01 8.95 -16.34
CA ARG A 172 0.79 9.92 -15.28
C ARG A 172 -0.71 10.20 -15.07
N ALA A 173 -1.16 10.19 -13.82
CA ALA A 173 -2.53 10.52 -13.45
C ALA A 173 -2.75 12.04 -13.39
N GLY A 174 -3.99 12.49 -13.62
CA GLY A 174 -4.39 13.89 -13.50
C GLY A 174 -5.47 14.32 -14.50
N PRO A 175 -5.94 15.58 -14.41
CA PRO A 175 -6.95 16.11 -15.31
C PRO A 175 -6.41 16.22 -16.74
N ARG A 176 -7.28 15.96 -17.72
CA ARG A 176 -7.00 16.12 -19.15
C ARG A 176 -7.76 17.33 -19.70
N ALA A 177 -7.22 17.94 -20.76
CA ALA A 177 -7.89 19.05 -21.45
C ALA A 177 -9.17 18.60 -22.18
N GLU A 178 -9.22 17.33 -22.57
CA GLU A 178 -10.33 16.70 -23.29
C GLU A 178 -10.98 15.62 -22.42
N ILE A 179 -12.31 15.57 -22.43
CA ILE A 179 -13.12 14.56 -21.72
C ILE A 179 -14.12 13.89 -22.68
N TYR A 180 -14.64 12.72 -22.31
CA TYR A 180 -15.48 11.86 -23.18
C TYR A 180 -16.90 11.61 -22.65
N PHE A 181 -17.20 12.19 -21.49
CA PHE A 181 -18.51 12.16 -20.86
C PHE A 181 -18.94 13.60 -20.60
N ARG A 182 -20.18 13.93 -21.00
CA ARG A 182 -20.80 15.20 -20.64
C ARG A 182 -21.22 15.14 -19.17
N PRO A 183 -20.72 16.02 -18.29
CA PRO A 183 -21.01 15.95 -16.85
C PRO A 183 -22.51 15.88 -16.53
N GLU A 184 -23.34 16.59 -17.29
CA GLU A 184 -24.79 16.63 -17.16
C GLU A 184 -25.51 15.32 -17.53
N GLU A 185 -24.85 14.44 -18.30
CA GLU A 185 -25.36 13.11 -18.68
C GLU A 185 -24.80 11.99 -17.78
N VAL A 186 -23.90 12.32 -16.84
CA VAL A 186 -23.28 11.32 -15.97
C VAL A 186 -24.20 10.96 -14.81
N LYS A 187 -24.43 9.66 -14.63
CA LYS A 187 -24.86 9.06 -13.37
C LYS A 187 -23.72 8.20 -12.82
N ALA A 188 -23.11 8.69 -11.74
CA ALA A 188 -21.95 8.08 -11.11
C ALA A 188 -22.36 7.25 -9.89
N ALA A 189 -21.84 6.02 -9.80
CA ALA A 189 -22.01 5.15 -8.66
C ALA A 189 -20.68 4.89 -7.94
N ILE A 190 -20.69 4.91 -6.61
CA ILE A 190 -19.55 4.57 -5.76
C ILE A 190 -19.88 3.32 -4.96
N VAL A 191 -18.97 2.35 -4.91
CA VAL A 191 -19.14 1.12 -4.12
C VAL A 191 -17.89 0.80 -3.31
N THR A 192 -18.08 0.42 -2.04
CA THR A 192 -16.99 -0.01 -1.14
C THR A 192 -17.12 -1.49 -0.79
N CYS A 193 -16.13 -2.30 -1.17
CA CYS A 193 -16.15 -3.75 -0.98
C CYS A 193 -15.01 -4.25 -0.08
N GLY A 194 -15.14 -5.49 0.40
CA GLY A 194 -14.16 -6.17 1.24
C GLY A 194 -14.25 -5.78 2.71
N GLY A 195 -13.12 -5.76 3.41
CA GLY A 195 -13.05 -5.32 4.81
C GLY A 195 -12.73 -3.82 4.95
N LEU A 196 -12.98 -3.28 6.14
CA LEU A 196 -12.71 -1.88 6.48
C LEU A 196 -11.22 -1.53 6.36
N CYS A 197 -10.97 -0.25 6.13
CA CYS A 197 -9.68 0.39 5.92
C CYS A 197 -9.84 1.86 6.30
N PRO A 198 -8.92 2.46 7.10
CA PRO A 198 -8.92 3.89 7.32
C PRO A 198 -8.86 4.62 5.97
N GLY A 199 -9.63 5.70 5.81
CA GLY A 199 -9.64 6.51 4.58
C GLY A 199 -10.75 6.19 3.56
N LEU A 200 -11.57 5.15 3.79
CA LEU A 200 -12.71 4.83 2.91
C LEU A 200 -13.65 6.03 2.71
N ASN A 201 -14.01 6.70 3.81
CA ASN A 201 -14.86 7.89 3.79
C ASN A 201 -14.18 9.08 3.09
N ASP A 202 -12.87 9.25 3.25
CA ASP A 202 -12.08 10.28 2.58
C ASP A 202 -12.13 10.12 1.06
N VAL A 203 -11.95 8.88 0.55
CA VAL A 203 -12.04 8.59 -0.89
C VAL A 203 -13.45 8.82 -1.41
N ILE A 204 -14.50 8.30 -0.73
CA ILE A 204 -15.91 8.54 -1.12
C ILE A 204 -16.16 10.05 -1.22
N ARG A 205 -15.79 10.80 -0.17
CA ARG A 205 -15.97 12.24 -0.11
C ARG A 205 -15.31 12.94 -1.29
N GLN A 206 -14.09 12.53 -1.63
CA GLN A 206 -13.30 13.22 -2.65
C GLN A 206 -13.70 12.87 -4.07
N ILE A 207 -14.21 11.66 -4.30
CA ILE A 207 -14.89 11.33 -5.57
C ILE A 207 -16.14 12.20 -5.74
N VAL A 208 -17.01 12.28 -4.72
CA VAL A 208 -18.25 13.08 -4.77
C VAL A 208 -17.94 14.56 -5.03
N ILE A 209 -17.00 15.15 -4.29
CA ILE A 209 -16.62 16.56 -4.48
C ILE A 209 -16.09 16.80 -5.88
N THR A 210 -15.22 15.91 -6.38
CA THR A 210 -14.62 16.09 -7.72
C THR A 210 -15.66 15.93 -8.82
N LEU A 211 -16.58 14.96 -8.71
CA LEU A 211 -17.70 14.80 -9.64
C LEU A 211 -18.58 16.06 -9.71
N GLU A 212 -18.93 16.64 -8.56
CA GLU A 212 -19.69 17.90 -8.53
C GLU A 212 -18.90 19.09 -9.13
N ILE A 213 -17.58 19.14 -8.96
CA ILE A 213 -16.74 20.18 -9.59
C ILE A 213 -16.79 20.05 -11.11
N TYR A 214 -16.84 18.84 -11.66
CA TYR A 214 -17.06 18.63 -13.10
C TYR A 214 -18.47 19.02 -13.55
N GLY A 215 -19.45 19.12 -12.64
CA GLY A 215 -20.84 19.47 -12.94
C GLY A 215 -21.81 18.28 -12.91
N VAL A 216 -21.40 17.12 -12.38
CA VAL A 216 -22.25 15.93 -12.27
C VAL A 216 -23.37 16.17 -11.24
N LYS A 217 -24.61 15.88 -11.63
CA LYS A 217 -25.80 16.07 -10.78
C LYS A 217 -26.31 14.78 -10.14
N GLU A 218 -26.09 13.63 -10.77
CA GLU A 218 -26.54 12.34 -10.27
C GLU A 218 -25.37 11.50 -9.74
N ILE A 219 -25.20 11.51 -8.43
CA ILE A 219 -24.16 10.72 -7.74
C ILE A 219 -24.84 9.84 -6.70
N VAL A 220 -24.57 8.55 -6.75
CA VAL A 220 -25.15 7.55 -5.85
C VAL A 220 -24.10 6.66 -5.21
N GLY A 221 -24.38 6.22 -4.00
CA GLY A 221 -23.65 5.18 -3.30
C GLY A 221 -24.39 3.86 -3.36
N ILE A 222 -23.67 2.78 -3.68
CA ILE A 222 -24.19 1.42 -3.65
C ILE A 222 -23.94 0.83 -2.26
N PRO A 223 -24.99 0.53 -1.46
CA PRO A 223 -24.80 0.04 -0.10
C PRO A 223 -24.19 -1.36 -0.05
N PHE A 224 -23.32 -1.58 0.92
CA PHE A 224 -22.77 -2.88 1.32
C PHE A 224 -22.11 -3.66 0.18
N GLY A 225 -21.19 -3.02 -0.55
CA GLY A 225 -20.39 -3.67 -1.59
C GLY A 225 -21.21 -4.13 -2.80
N TYR A 226 -20.74 -5.16 -3.51
CA TYR A 226 -21.42 -5.63 -4.73
C TYR A 226 -22.83 -6.17 -4.47
N ARG A 227 -23.17 -6.55 -3.22
CA ARG A 227 -24.52 -6.95 -2.82
C ARG A 227 -25.58 -5.89 -3.15
N GLY A 228 -25.25 -4.60 -3.05
CA GLY A 228 -26.21 -3.51 -3.32
C GLY A 228 -26.69 -3.42 -4.78
N PHE A 229 -26.11 -4.20 -5.70
CA PHE A 229 -26.60 -4.32 -7.07
C PHE A 229 -27.75 -5.32 -7.24
N SER A 230 -27.93 -6.28 -6.33
CA SER A 230 -28.96 -7.32 -6.46
C SER A 230 -29.98 -7.35 -5.33
N ASP A 231 -29.65 -6.83 -4.15
CA ASP A 231 -30.53 -6.86 -2.99
C ASP A 231 -31.63 -5.80 -3.10
N GLU A 232 -32.89 -6.23 -3.24
CA GLU A 232 -34.05 -5.34 -3.37
C GLU A 232 -34.28 -4.48 -2.12
N GLY A 233 -33.80 -4.91 -0.94
CA GLY A 233 -33.88 -4.13 0.29
C GLY A 233 -32.87 -2.99 0.37
N LEU A 234 -31.91 -2.92 -0.55
CA LEU A 234 -30.82 -1.94 -0.56
C LEU A 234 -31.01 -0.95 -1.70
N SER A 235 -31.63 0.19 -1.39
CA SER A 235 -31.77 1.31 -2.33
C SER A 235 -30.47 2.11 -2.48
N GLU A 236 -30.27 2.70 -3.67
CA GLU A 236 -29.17 3.62 -3.92
C GLU A 236 -29.21 4.80 -2.93
N MET A 237 -28.08 5.14 -2.33
CA MET A 237 -27.97 6.30 -1.44
C MET A 237 -27.59 7.54 -2.26
N PRO A 238 -28.42 8.59 -2.33
CA PRO A 238 -28.02 9.84 -2.98
C PRO A 238 -26.82 10.46 -2.28
N LEU A 239 -25.79 10.81 -3.04
CA LEU A 239 -24.57 11.45 -2.54
C LEU A 239 -24.47 12.87 -3.07
N SER A 240 -24.05 13.78 -2.19
CA SER A 240 -23.72 15.16 -2.51
C SER A 240 -22.66 15.66 -1.54
N ARG A 241 -22.02 16.78 -1.84
CA ARG A 241 -21.06 17.46 -0.96
C ARG A 241 -21.62 17.72 0.44
N LYS A 242 -22.93 17.97 0.54
CA LYS A 242 -23.61 18.11 1.83
C LYS A 242 -23.63 16.80 2.62
N VAL A 243 -23.93 15.67 1.96
CA VAL A 243 -23.95 14.34 2.58
C VAL A 243 -22.55 13.92 3.02
N VAL A 244 -21.52 14.18 2.19
CA VAL A 244 -20.15 13.75 2.48
C VAL A 244 -19.30 14.77 3.25
N GLN A 245 -19.87 15.90 3.66
CA GLN A 245 -19.11 17.04 4.20
C GLN A 245 -18.12 16.62 5.29
N ASN A 246 -18.62 15.83 6.26
CA ASN A 246 -17.90 15.48 7.48
C ASN A 246 -17.59 13.98 7.62
N VAL A 247 -17.88 13.14 6.62
CA VAL A 247 -17.71 11.68 6.76
C VAL A 247 -16.25 11.25 6.96
N HIS A 248 -15.30 12.03 6.45
CA HIS A 248 -13.86 11.85 6.64
C HIS A 248 -13.41 11.98 8.12
N LEU A 249 -14.22 12.59 8.99
CA LEU A 249 -13.93 12.68 10.42
C LEU A 249 -14.18 11.36 11.16
N SER A 250 -14.79 10.38 10.50
CA SER A 250 -15.11 9.06 11.04
C SER A 250 -14.40 7.96 10.26
N GLY A 251 -14.00 6.90 10.97
CA GLY A 251 -13.58 5.66 10.32
C GLY A 251 -14.76 4.86 9.76
N GLY A 252 -14.48 3.67 9.23
CA GLY A 252 -15.49 2.85 8.58
C GLY A 252 -15.83 3.33 7.16
N SER A 253 -17.06 3.05 6.69
CA SER A 253 -17.56 3.50 5.38
C SER A 253 -19.01 3.93 5.47
N LEU A 254 -19.34 5.12 4.97
CA LEU A 254 -20.70 5.64 4.82
C LEU A 254 -21.61 4.65 4.08
N LEU A 255 -21.06 3.93 3.09
CA LEU A 255 -21.81 3.00 2.25
C LEU A 255 -21.86 1.58 2.85
N GLY A 256 -21.16 1.34 3.96
CA GLY A 256 -20.91 0.00 4.47
C GLY A 256 -19.98 -0.82 3.56
N VAL A 257 -19.63 -2.03 3.96
CA VAL A 257 -18.80 -2.95 3.18
C VAL A 257 -19.37 -4.36 3.22
N SER A 258 -19.11 -5.16 2.20
CA SER A 258 -19.39 -6.59 2.23
C SER A 258 -18.38 -7.39 1.40
N ARG A 259 -18.37 -8.70 1.64
CA ARG A 259 -17.61 -9.69 0.90
C ARG A 259 -18.54 -10.49 -0.01
N GLY A 260 -18.08 -10.79 -1.23
CA GLY A 260 -18.90 -11.46 -2.25
C GLY A 260 -19.92 -10.53 -2.90
N GLY A 261 -20.85 -11.10 -3.64
CA GLY A 261 -21.86 -10.36 -4.39
C GLY A 261 -22.57 -11.22 -5.44
N PRO A 262 -23.52 -10.64 -6.17
CA PRO A 262 -24.16 -11.27 -7.33
C PRO A 262 -23.16 -11.54 -8.46
N SER A 263 -23.64 -12.21 -9.51
CA SER A 263 -22.86 -12.45 -10.72
C SER A 263 -22.54 -11.14 -11.46
N ILE A 264 -21.46 -11.15 -12.26
CA ILE A 264 -21.04 -9.99 -13.05
C ILE A 264 -22.16 -9.54 -14.01
N THR A 265 -22.85 -10.49 -14.63
CA THR A 265 -23.99 -10.22 -15.52
C THR A 265 -25.09 -9.46 -14.80
N GLU A 266 -25.51 -9.91 -13.61
CA GLU A 266 -26.54 -9.21 -12.81
C GLU A 266 -26.10 -7.81 -12.39
N ILE A 267 -24.81 -7.62 -12.05
CA ILE A 267 -24.29 -6.27 -11.73
C ILE A 267 -24.44 -5.35 -12.94
N VAL A 268 -24.02 -5.81 -14.13
CA VAL A 268 -24.08 -5.00 -15.36
C VAL A 268 -25.53 -4.76 -15.80
N ASP A 269 -26.42 -5.75 -15.68
CA ASP A 269 -27.86 -5.60 -15.94
C ASP A 269 -28.46 -4.51 -15.04
N THR A 270 -28.12 -4.52 -13.75
CA THR A 270 -28.54 -3.49 -12.81
C THR A 270 -27.96 -2.13 -13.18
N MET A 271 -26.68 -2.04 -13.56
CA MET A 271 -26.07 -0.78 -14.00
C MET A 271 -26.79 -0.20 -15.21
N GLU A 272 -27.10 -1.02 -16.23
CA GLU A 272 -27.85 -0.61 -17.41
C GLU A 272 -29.26 -0.15 -17.03
N LYS A 273 -30.00 -0.95 -16.24
CA LYS A 273 -31.35 -0.61 -15.77
C LYS A 273 -31.38 0.70 -14.99
N ARG A 274 -30.35 0.97 -14.18
CA ARG A 274 -30.26 2.16 -13.33
C ARG A 274 -29.57 3.34 -14.00
N GLY A 275 -29.11 3.19 -15.25
CA GLY A 275 -28.45 4.24 -16.03
C GLY A 275 -27.04 4.63 -15.56
N ILE A 276 -26.35 3.76 -14.82
CA ILE A 276 -25.02 4.05 -14.26
C ILE A 276 -23.96 4.00 -15.37
N ASN A 277 -23.37 5.16 -15.70
CA ASN A 277 -22.35 5.28 -16.74
C ASN A 277 -20.96 5.68 -16.21
N MET A 278 -20.81 5.83 -14.89
CA MET A 278 -19.52 5.81 -14.20
C MET A 278 -19.61 4.97 -12.93
N LEU A 279 -18.68 4.03 -12.74
CA LEU A 279 -18.60 3.18 -11.55
C LEU A 279 -17.21 3.31 -10.91
N PHE A 280 -17.17 3.76 -9.66
CA PHE A 280 -15.98 3.82 -8.83
C PHE A 280 -15.98 2.70 -7.79
N VAL A 281 -14.99 1.82 -7.87
CA VAL A 281 -14.92 0.61 -7.06
C VAL A 281 -13.75 0.70 -6.07
N LEU A 282 -14.05 0.81 -4.79
CA LEU A 282 -13.07 0.91 -3.71
C LEU A 282 -12.89 -0.47 -3.07
N GLY A 283 -11.70 -1.06 -3.18
CA GLY A 283 -11.51 -2.43 -2.71
C GLY A 283 -10.09 -2.98 -2.80
N GLY A 284 -9.89 -4.22 -2.32
CA GLY A 284 -8.60 -4.92 -2.45
C GLY A 284 -8.49 -5.71 -3.77
N ASN A 285 -7.57 -6.66 -3.83
CA ASN A 285 -7.32 -7.53 -4.99
C ASN A 285 -8.59 -8.18 -5.56
N GLY A 286 -9.37 -8.91 -4.74
CA GLY A 286 -10.61 -9.56 -5.21
C GLY A 286 -11.67 -8.58 -5.71
N THR A 287 -11.73 -7.37 -5.15
CA THR A 287 -12.63 -6.33 -5.62
C THR A 287 -12.20 -5.77 -6.97
N HIS A 288 -10.90 -5.53 -7.17
CA HIS A 288 -10.34 -5.08 -8.44
C HIS A 288 -10.51 -6.15 -9.53
N ALA A 289 -10.39 -7.44 -9.18
CA ALA A 289 -10.73 -8.54 -10.09
C ALA A 289 -12.20 -8.47 -10.53
N GLY A 290 -13.13 -8.24 -9.59
CA GLY A 290 -14.54 -8.00 -9.90
C GLY A 290 -14.75 -6.77 -10.78
N ALA A 291 -14.06 -5.65 -10.51
CA ALA A 291 -14.16 -4.43 -11.30
C ALA A 291 -13.65 -4.63 -12.74
N ASN A 292 -12.55 -5.37 -12.92
CA ASN A 292 -12.05 -5.74 -14.23
C ASN A 292 -13.03 -6.66 -14.99
N ALA A 293 -13.68 -7.59 -14.29
CA ALA A 293 -14.70 -8.44 -14.90
C ALA A 293 -15.95 -7.64 -15.32
N ILE A 294 -16.43 -6.70 -14.48
CA ILE A 294 -17.50 -5.76 -14.81
C ILE A 294 -17.10 -4.94 -16.04
N HIS A 295 -15.89 -4.36 -16.05
CA HIS A 295 -15.36 -3.62 -17.19
C HIS A 295 -15.43 -4.44 -18.48
N ASN A 296 -14.94 -5.68 -18.46
CA ASN A 296 -14.91 -6.55 -19.63
C ASN A 296 -16.31 -6.92 -20.13
N GLU A 297 -17.26 -7.17 -19.23
CA GLU A 297 -18.65 -7.44 -19.59
C GLU A 297 -19.31 -6.19 -20.21
N CYS A 298 -19.09 -5.01 -19.65
CA CYS A 298 -19.54 -3.75 -20.25
C CYS A 298 -18.93 -3.54 -21.65
N ARG A 299 -17.63 -3.85 -21.83
CA ARG A 299 -16.96 -3.78 -23.14
C ARG A 299 -17.62 -4.71 -24.15
N LYS A 300 -17.89 -5.96 -23.75
CA LYS A 300 -18.56 -6.97 -24.57
C LYS A 300 -19.95 -6.53 -25.02
N ARG A 301 -20.71 -5.87 -24.13
CA ARG A 301 -22.04 -5.32 -24.42
C ARG A 301 -22.04 -4.00 -25.19
N ARG A 302 -20.85 -3.40 -25.42
CA ARG A 302 -20.71 -2.02 -25.91
C ARG A 302 -21.50 -1.03 -25.04
N PHE A 303 -21.51 -1.26 -23.72
CA PHE A 303 -22.11 -0.34 -22.76
C PHE A 303 -21.13 0.79 -22.46
N LYS A 304 -21.53 2.05 -22.71
CA LYS A 304 -20.68 3.24 -22.56
C LYS A 304 -20.54 3.62 -21.08
N VAL A 305 -19.67 2.93 -20.35
CA VAL A 305 -19.41 3.14 -18.93
C VAL A 305 -17.91 3.17 -18.61
N ALA A 306 -17.51 4.07 -17.72
CA ALA A 306 -16.18 4.07 -17.11
C ALA A 306 -16.20 3.27 -15.80
N VAL A 307 -15.36 2.24 -15.69
CA VAL A 307 -15.16 1.46 -14.46
C VAL A 307 -13.76 1.74 -13.94
N VAL A 308 -13.66 2.40 -12.78
CA VAL A 308 -12.39 2.85 -12.20
C VAL A 308 -12.22 2.29 -10.79
N GLY A 309 -11.08 1.67 -10.54
CA GLY A 309 -10.71 1.11 -9.23
C GLY A 309 -9.96 2.12 -8.37
N VAL A 310 -10.15 2.03 -7.06
CA VAL A 310 -9.31 2.72 -6.07
C VAL A 310 -8.77 1.69 -5.06
N PRO A 311 -7.45 1.53 -4.95
CA PRO A 311 -6.81 0.42 -4.24
C PRO A 311 -6.93 0.58 -2.72
N LYS A 312 -7.78 -0.25 -2.11
CA LYS A 312 -8.06 -0.28 -0.67
C LYS A 312 -7.50 -1.55 -0.04
N THR A 313 -6.33 -1.43 0.57
CA THR A 313 -5.74 -2.46 1.45
C THR A 313 -4.89 -1.78 2.51
N ILE A 314 -4.98 -2.25 3.74
CA ILE A 314 -4.05 -1.84 4.80
C ILE A 314 -2.74 -2.62 4.71
N ASP A 315 -2.72 -3.78 4.04
CA ASP A 315 -1.55 -4.66 4.01
C ASP A 315 -0.47 -4.17 3.03
N ASN A 316 -0.76 -3.09 2.27
CA ASN A 316 0.10 -2.55 1.22
C ASN A 316 0.53 -3.60 0.16
N ASP A 317 -0.40 -4.48 -0.17
CA ASP A 317 -0.17 -5.71 -0.94
C ASP A 317 -0.65 -5.62 -2.41
N ILE A 318 -0.91 -4.42 -2.93
CA ILE A 318 -1.17 -4.18 -4.37
C ILE A 318 0.16 -3.99 -5.09
N LEU A 319 0.34 -4.65 -6.25
CA LEU A 319 1.58 -4.57 -7.02
C LEU A 319 1.80 -3.17 -7.60
N LEU A 320 3.07 -2.87 -7.88
CA LEU A 320 3.54 -1.69 -8.63
C LEU A 320 3.30 -0.33 -7.94
N MET A 321 2.59 -0.32 -6.82
CA MET A 321 2.32 0.88 -6.04
C MET A 321 3.26 0.94 -4.85
N ASP A 322 3.80 2.13 -4.56
CA ASP A 322 4.66 2.33 -3.39
C ASP A 322 3.86 2.13 -2.10
N LYS A 323 2.62 2.65 -2.10
CA LYS A 323 1.73 2.73 -0.94
C LYS A 323 0.25 2.67 -1.34
N THR A 324 -0.56 1.99 -0.54
CA THR A 324 -2.03 2.04 -0.59
C THR A 324 -2.58 2.82 0.60
N PHE A 325 -3.76 3.45 0.43
CA PHE A 325 -4.33 4.26 1.51
C PHE A 325 -4.76 3.40 2.70
N GLY A 326 -4.60 3.96 3.89
CA GLY A 326 -4.85 3.31 5.17
C GLY A 326 -3.65 2.56 5.74
N PHE A 327 -2.57 2.39 4.96
CA PHE A 327 -1.35 1.72 5.40
C PHE A 327 -0.61 2.51 6.50
N ASP A 328 -0.38 3.81 6.30
CA ASP A 328 0.35 4.62 7.28
C ASP A 328 -0.42 4.71 8.60
N THR A 329 -1.75 4.87 8.51
CA THR A 329 -2.64 4.85 9.68
C THR A 329 -2.59 3.49 10.37
N ALA A 330 -2.58 2.39 9.61
CA ALA A 330 -2.49 1.07 10.19
C ALA A 330 -1.16 0.83 10.92
N VAL A 331 -0.05 1.33 10.38
CA VAL A 331 1.27 1.31 11.03
C VAL A 331 1.25 2.15 12.32
N GLU A 332 0.63 3.34 12.31
CA GLU A 332 0.52 4.19 13.49
C GLU A 332 -0.30 3.53 14.61
N GLU A 333 -1.46 2.96 14.30
CA GLU A 333 -2.28 2.26 15.30
C GLU A 333 -1.63 0.95 15.77
N ALA A 334 -0.94 0.23 14.89
CA ALA A 334 -0.13 -0.92 15.28
C ALA A 334 0.98 -0.54 16.26
N GLN A 335 1.65 0.60 16.04
CA GLN A 335 2.66 1.12 16.95
C GLN A 335 2.08 1.38 18.35
N ARG A 336 0.84 1.89 18.46
CA ARG A 336 0.18 2.08 19.77
C ARG A 336 -0.07 0.76 20.50
N ALA A 337 -0.44 -0.29 19.78
CA ALA A 337 -0.60 -1.63 20.35
C ALA A 337 0.76 -2.21 20.80
N ILE A 338 1.82 -2.02 20.01
CA ILE A 338 3.18 -2.40 20.37
C ILE A 338 3.64 -1.68 21.65
N ASN A 339 3.41 -0.37 21.74
CA ASN A 339 3.74 0.41 22.94
C ASN A 339 3.04 -0.14 24.20
N SER A 340 1.78 -0.56 24.06
CA SER A 340 1.02 -1.16 25.17
C SER A 340 1.64 -2.50 25.59
N ALA A 341 1.98 -3.36 24.63
CA ALA A 341 2.64 -4.63 24.90
C ALA A 341 4.03 -4.44 25.52
N TYR A 342 4.77 -3.43 25.07
CA TYR A 342 6.07 -3.08 25.64
C TYR A 342 5.96 -2.68 27.10
N ILE A 343 5.03 -1.77 27.44
CA ILE A 343 4.79 -1.32 28.83
C ILE A 343 4.39 -2.51 29.72
N GLU A 344 3.46 -3.35 29.26
CA GLU A 344 3.05 -4.56 29.97
C GLU A 344 4.23 -5.51 30.22
N ALA A 345 5.02 -5.81 29.18
CA ALA A 345 6.16 -6.71 29.27
C ALA A 345 7.26 -6.19 30.23
N HIS A 346 7.54 -4.89 30.21
CA HIS A 346 8.59 -4.29 31.06
C HIS A 346 8.14 -4.08 32.51
N SER A 347 6.83 -4.04 32.76
CA SER A 347 6.27 -3.87 34.11
C SER A 347 6.13 -5.19 34.87
N ALA A 348 6.18 -6.33 34.17
CA ALA A 348 6.07 -7.66 34.76
C ALA A 348 7.45 -8.33 34.92
N TYR A 349 7.63 -9.13 35.99
CA TYR A 349 8.82 -9.96 36.15
C TYR A 349 8.85 -11.05 35.07
N HIS A 350 9.89 -11.04 34.23
CA HIS A 350 10.00 -11.91 33.05
C HIS A 350 8.79 -11.76 32.11
N GLY A 351 8.36 -10.51 31.86
CA GLY A 351 7.21 -10.21 31.03
C GLY A 351 7.46 -10.39 29.54
N ILE A 352 6.48 -10.96 28.83
CA ILE A 352 6.51 -11.16 27.38
C ILE A 352 5.24 -10.58 26.77
N GLY A 353 5.39 -9.59 25.90
CA GLY A 353 4.28 -9.00 25.15
C GLY A 353 4.19 -9.61 23.75
N VAL A 354 3.08 -10.26 23.42
CA VAL A 354 2.81 -10.79 22.08
C VAL A 354 1.75 -9.91 21.40
N VAL A 355 2.08 -9.35 20.24
CA VAL A 355 1.19 -8.50 19.44
C VAL A 355 0.94 -9.18 18.10
N LYS A 356 -0.30 -9.56 17.83
CA LYS A 356 -0.71 -9.99 16.49
C LYS A 356 -1.07 -8.77 15.66
N LEU A 357 -0.47 -8.62 14.48
CA LEU A 357 -0.83 -7.57 13.52
C LEU A 357 -1.44 -8.16 12.25
N MET A 358 -2.09 -7.27 11.50
CA MET A 358 -2.57 -7.55 10.15
C MET A 358 -1.40 -7.93 9.22
N GLY A 359 -1.69 -8.74 8.20
CA GLY A 359 -0.68 -9.23 7.27
C GLY A 359 -0.98 -10.66 6.84
N ARG A 360 -2.08 -10.84 6.10
CA ARG A 360 -2.54 -12.17 5.65
C ARG A 360 -1.54 -12.85 4.73
N SER A 361 -1.00 -12.11 3.77
CA SER A 361 -0.09 -12.61 2.74
C SER A 361 1.22 -11.85 2.68
N SER A 362 1.31 -10.71 3.37
CA SER A 362 2.52 -9.89 3.42
C SER A 362 2.75 -9.27 4.79
N GLY A 363 4.01 -9.06 5.15
CA GLY A 363 4.46 -8.58 6.44
C GLY A 363 4.67 -7.07 6.57
N PHE A 364 4.17 -6.25 5.63
CA PHE A 364 4.53 -4.82 5.58
C PHE A 364 4.16 -4.06 6.85
N ILE A 365 2.96 -4.27 7.41
CA ILE A 365 2.55 -3.61 8.66
C ILE A 365 3.46 -4.04 9.81
N ALA A 366 3.69 -5.34 9.98
CA ALA A 366 4.55 -5.87 11.04
C ALA A 366 5.99 -5.33 10.95
N MET A 367 6.58 -5.34 9.75
CA MET A 367 7.91 -4.77 9.50
C MET A 367 7.97 -3.26 9.80
N HIS A 368 7.04 -2.47 9.26
CA HIS A 368 7.04 -1.02 9.43
C HIS A 368 6.72 -0.60 10.87
N ALA A 369 5.76 -1.24 11.53
CA ALA A 369 5.41 -0.94 12.93
C ALA A 369 6.53 -1.35 13.89
N SER A 370 7.23 -2.45 13.62
CA SER A 370 8.41 -2.85 14.39
C SER A 370 9.52 -1.81 14.27
N LEU A 371 9.83 -1.37 13.05
CA LEU A 371 10.86 -0.36 12.81
C LEU A 371 10.47 1.02 13.37
N ALA A 372 9.20 1.42 13.26
CA ALA A 372 8.71 2.69 13.77
C ALA A 372 8.65 2.75 15.30
N SER A 373 8.32 1.64 15.96
CA SER A 373 8.29 1.56 17.43
C SER A 373 9.69 1.51 18.04
N GLY A 374 10.63 0.78 17.43
CA GLY A 374 11.94 0.50 18.01
C GLY A 374 11.88 -0.36 19.29
N GLN A 375 10.75 -1.00 19.56
CA GLN A 375 10.48 -1.73 20.81
C GLN A 375 10.37 -3.25 20.63
N ILE A 376 10.22 -3.70 19.38
CA ILE A 376 10.08 -5.11 19.06
C ILE A 376 11.44 -5.81 19.14
N ASP A 377 11.47 -6.94 19.84
CA ASP A 377 12.64 -7.82 19.92
C ASP A 377 12.57 -8.93 18.87
N ILE A 378 11.36 -9.38 18.52
CA ILE A 378 11.13 -10.43 17.52
C ILE A 378 9.97 -10.03 16.59
N CYS A 379 10.23 -9.90 15.30
CA CYS A 379 9.26 -9.65 14.24
C CYS A 379 9.14 -10.87 13.34
N LEU A 380 7.93 -11.44 13.25
CA LEU A 380 7.61 -12.63 12.46
C LEU A 380 6.63 -12.26 11.34
N ILE A 381 7.03 -12.51 10.09
CA ILE A 381 6.27 -12.15 8.88
C ILE A 381 6.00 -13.40 8.02
N PRO A 382 4.95 -13.40 7.15
CA PRO A 382 4.60 -14.55 6.33
C PRO A 382 5.70 -14.98 5.34
N GLU A 383 6.55 -14.03 4.91
CA GLU A 383 7.58 -14.25 3.91
C GLU A 383 8.83 -14.97 4.43
N VAL A 384 9.05 -14.98 5.75
CA VAL A 384 10.24 -15.53 6.38
C VAL A 384 9.84 -16.74 7.24
N PRO A 385 10.20 -17.97 6.83
CA PRO A 385 10.00 -19.16 7.65
C PRO A 385 10.73 -19.05 8.99
N PHE A 386 10.23 -19.74 10.01
CA PHE A 386 10.89 -19.82 11.32
C PHE A 386 10.52 -21.12 12.02
N HIS A 387 11.31 -21.51 13.02
CA HIS A 387 10.99 -22.56 13.97
C HIS A 387 10.66 -21.98 15.34
N LEU A 388 9.61 -22.49 15.99
CA LEU A 388 9.30 -22.12 17.39
C LEU A 388 10.28 -22.77 18.36
N HIS A 389 10.53 -24.06 18.17
CA HIS A 389 11.37 -24.90 19.01
C HIS A 389 12.76 -25.13 18.41
N GLY A 390 13.65 -25.76 19.18
CA GLY A 390 15.01 -26.12 18.73
C GLY A 390 16.10 -25.12 19.13
N PRO A 391 17.36 -25.41 18.80
CA PRO A 391 18.52 -24.62 19.23
C PRO A 391 18.53 -23.19 18.64
N HIS A 392 17.93 -23.01 17.47
CA HIS A 392 17.81 -21.73 16.77
C HIS A 392 16.36 -21.20 16.77
N GLY A 393 15.45 -21.81 17.53
CA GLY A 393 14.04 -21.45 17.51
C GLY A 393 13.71 -20.17 18.30
N VAL A 394 12.55 -19.58 18.00
CA VAL A 394 12.01 -18.39 18.65
C VAL A 394 11.99 -18.52 20.18
N LEU A 395 11.58 -19.66 20.72
CA LEU A 395 11.47 -19.88 22.17
C LEU A 395 12.84 -19.87 22.88
N ARG A 396 13.87 -20.40 22.20
CA ARG A 396 15.24 -20.38 22.74
C ARG A 396 15.78 -18.95 22.78
N HIS A 397 15.50 -18.15 21.75
CA HIS A 397 15.90 -16.74 21.74
C HIS A 397 15.11 -15.91 22.76
N LEU A 398 13.82 -16.20 22.96
CA LEU A 398 13.03 -15.58 24.04
C LEU A 398 13.62 -15.88 25.42
N LYS A 399 14.07 -17.10 25.71
CA LYS A 399 14.78 -17.42 26.96
C LYS A 399 16.01 -16.53 27.14
N TYR A 400 16.81 -16.38 26.09
CA TYR A 400 17.99 -15.51 26.09
C TYR A 400 17.62 -14.04 26.38
N LEU A 401 16.55 -13.52 25.77
CA LEU A 401 16.05 -12.17 26.03
C LEU A 401 15.57 -12.01 27.48
N ILE A 402 14.84 -12.99 28.02
CA ILE A 402 14.43 -12.95 29.43
C ILE A 402 15.64 -12.97 30.37
N GLU A 403 16.67 -13.77 30.10
CA GLU A 403 17.88 -13.85 30.93
C GLU A 403 18.74 -12.57 30.86
N THR A 404 18.74 -11.87 29.72
CA THR A 404 19.62 -10.71 29.49
C THR A 404 18.94 -9.34 29.63
N LYS A 405 17.66 -9.24 29.27
CA LYS A 405 16.86 -8.01 29.27
C LYS A 405 15.74 -8.04 30.32
N GLY A 406 15.34 -9.22 30.81
CA GLY A 406 14.26 -9.38 31.78
C GLY A 406 12.85 -9.27 31.21
N SER A 407 12.71 -8.90 29.92
CA SER A 407 11.42 -8.81 29.21
C SER A 407 11.63 -8.93 27.70
N ALA A 408 10.57 -9.21 26.94
CA ALA A 408 10.62 -9.28 25.48
C ALA A 408 9.29 -8.87 24.82
N VAL A 409 9.35 -8.33 23.60
CA VAL A 409 8.17 -8.04 22.79
C VAL A 409 8.24 -8.76 21.43
N VAL A 410 7.21 -9.53 21.12
CA VAL A 410 7.05 -10.29 19.88
C VAL A 410 5.92 -9.68 19.05
N CYS A 411 6.23 -9.27 17.83
CA CYS A 411 5.27 -8.89 16.80
C CYS A 411 5.11 -10.04 15.80
N VAL A 412 3.88 -10.49 15.58
CA VAL A 412 3.57 -11.56 14.61
C VAL A 412 2.47 -11.11 13.66
N ALA A 413 2.74 -11.16 12.35
CA ALA A 413 1.70 -10.98 11.35
C ALA A 413 0.76 -12.20 11.32
N GLU A 414 -0.54 -11.99 11.12
CA GLU A 414 -1.54 -13.07 11.13
C GLU A 414 -1.24 -14.22 10.15
N GLY A 415 -0.60 -13.94 9.01
CA GLY A 415 -0.21 -14.94 8.02
C GLY A 415 1.08 -15.71 8.35
N ALA A 416 1.85 -15.29 9.35
CA ALA A 416 3.10 -15.95 9.73
C ALA A 416 2.82 -17.28 10.44
N GLY A 417 3.68 -18.29 10.25
CA GLY A 417 3.62 -19.55 11.02
C GLY A 417 2.35 -20.39 10.83
N GLN A 418 1.55 -20.17 9.79
CA GLN A 418 0.30 -20.91 9.54
C GLN A 418 0.52 -22.43 9.35
N ASN A 419 1.75 -22.87 9.09
CA ASN A 419 2.15 -24.28 9.07
C ASN A 419 2.17 -24.97 10.45
N PHE A 420 2.14 -24.21 11.55
CA PHE A 420 2.04 -24.76 12.91
C PHE A 420 0.59 -25.05 13.33
N LEU A 421 -0.37 -24.50 12.60
CA LEU A 421 -1.78 -24.58 12.93
C LEU A 421 -2.45 -25.66 12.07
N GLU A 422 -3.47 -26.30 12.63
CA GLU A 422 -4.32 -27.18 11.84
C GLU A 422 -5.03 -26.39 10.74
N LYS A 423 -4.87 -26.84 9.49
CA LYS A 423 -5.51 -26.18 8.35
C LYS A 423 -7.01 -26.40 8.43
N THR A 424 -7.75 -25.32 8.63
CA THR A 424 -9.19 -25.34 8.38
C THR A 424 -9.43 -25.20 6.87
N ASN A 425 -10.26 -26.06 6.27
CA ASN A 425 -10.72 -25.89 4.89
C ASN A 425 -11.86 -24.85 4.79
N ALA A 426 -12.08 -24.08 5.86
CA ALA A 426 -13.10 -23.04 5.92
C ALA A 426 -12.72 -21.87 5.02
N LYS A 427 -13.70 -21.37 4.25
CA LYS A 427 -13.55 -20.22 3.37
C LYS A 427 -14.53 -19.11 3.76
N ASP A 428 -14.11 -17.86 3.60
CA ASP A 428 -15.01 -16.71 3.73
C ASP A 428 -15.96 -16.59 2.51
N ALA A 429 -16.91 -15.67 2.57
CA ALA A 429 -17.88 -15.41 1.49
C ALA A 429 -17.24 -14.94 0.17
N SER A 430 -15.95 -14.61 0.17
CA SER A 430 -15.17 -14.29 -1.03
C SER A 430 -14.25 -15.45 -1.47
N GLY A 431 -14.37 -16.62 -0.84
CA GLY A 431 -13.60 -17.82 -1.19
C GLY A 431 -12.20 -17.89 -0.57
N ASN A 432 -11.82 -16.96 0.30
CA ASN A 432 -10.49 -16.97 0.92
C ASN A 432 -10.45 -17.92 2.12
N ILE A 433 -9.34 -18.65 2.29
CA ILE A 433 -9.11 -19.51 3.46
C ILE A 433 -9.11 -18.66 4.75
N VAL A 434 -9.79 -19.16 5.77
CA VAL A 434 -9.77 -18.56 7.12
C VAL A 434 -8.50 -19.01 7.83
N LEU A 435 -7.67 -18.05 8.25
CA LEU A 435 -6.41 -18.31 8.94
C LEU A 435 -6.67 -18.71 10.40
N GLY A 436 -5.81 -19.57 10.94
CA GLY A 436 -5.78 -19.84 12.37
C GLY A 436 -5.15 -18.69 13.15
N ASP A 437 -5.50 -18.55 14.43
CA ASP A 437 -4.93 -17.50 15.29
C ASP A 437 -3.51 -17.88 15.76
N ILE A 438 -2.51 -17.44 15.00
CA ILE A 438 -1.09 -17.65 15.33
C ILE A 438 -0.69 -16.94 16.63
N GLY A 439 -1.33 -15.82 16.98
CA GLY A 439 -1.00 -15.05 18.18
C GLY A 439 -1.30 -15.84 19.44
N VAL A 440 -2.48 -16.47 19.49
CA VAL A 440 -2.87 -17.37 20.59
C VAL A 440 -1.95 -18.59 20.65
N HIS A 441 -1.63 -19.20 19.52
CA HIS A 441 -0.74 -20.37 19.48
C HIS A 441 0.66 -20.05 20.01
N ILE A 442 1.28 -18.96 19.56
CA ILE A 442 2.59 -18.52 20.05
C ILE A 442 2.55 -18.25 21.56
N GLN A 443 1.50 -17.58 22.05
CA GLN A 443 1.36 -17.32 23.49
C GLN A 443 1.29 -18.64 24.30
N GLN A 444 0.55 -19.64 23.82
CA GLN A 444 0.44 -20.94 24.47
C GLN A 444 1.77 -21.69 24.49
N GLU A 445 2.48 -21.72 23.37
CA GLU A 445 3.80 -22.37 23.26
C GLU A 445 4.84 -21.68 24.15
N ILE A 446 4.82 -20.34 24.26
CA ILE A 446 5.67 -19.59 25.21
C ILE A 446 5.37 -20.04 26.65
N LYS A 447 4.10 -20.02 27.06
CA LYS A 447 3.70 -20.41 28.42
C LYS A 447 4.10 -21.86 28.75
N LYS A 448 3.94 -22.77 27.79
CA LYS A 448 4.33 -24.17 27.92
C LYS A 448 5.84 -24.32 28.09
N TYR A 449 6.62 -23.71 27.18
CA TYR A 449 8.08 -23.79 27.19
C TYR A 449 8.69 -23.28 28.49
N PHE A 450 8.28 -22.09 28.96
CA PHE A 450 8.82 -21.50 30.19
C PHE A 450 8.46 -22.31 31.45
N ARG A 451 7.27 -22.94 31.46
CA ARG A 451 6.88 -23.89 32.52
C ARG A 451 7.77 -25.13 32.54
N GLU A 452 8.06 -25.71 31.38
CA GLU A 452 8.88 -26.93 31.26
C GLU A 452 10.33 -26.70 31.71
N ILE A 453 10.90 -25.52 31.44
CA ILE A 453 12.27 -25.17 31.87
C ILE A 453 12.35 -24.61 33.29
N GLY A 454 11.22 -24.48 34.00
CA GLY A 454 11.17 -23.96 35.37
C GLY A 454 11.51 -22.48 35.51
N VAL A 455 11.34 -21.68 34.46
CA VAL A 455 11.59 -20.23 34.48
C VAL A 455 10.24 -19.50 34.51
N PRO A 456 9.93 -18.70 35.54
CA PRO A 456 8.71 -17.89 35.55
C PRO A 456 8.69 -16.94 34.35
N ALA A 457 7.54 -16.82 33.68
CA ALA A 457 7.32 -15.82 32.63
C ALA A 457 5.84 -15.42 32.57
N ASP A 458 5.56 -14.13 32.38
CA ASP A 458 4.20 -13.61 32.22
C ASP A 458 3.95 -13.16 30.78
N ALA A 459 3.27 -14.00 30.00
CA ALA A 459 2.99 -13.74 28.59
C ALA A 459 1.60 -13.11 28.37
N LYS A 460 1.57 -11.85 27.95
CA LYS A 460 0.37 -11.09 27.56
C LYS A 460 0.18 -11.10 26.04
N TYR A 461 -1.07 -11.13 25.59
CA TYR A 461 -1.43 -11.14 24.18
C TYR A 461 -2.33 -9.95 23.86
N ILE A 462 -2.00 -9.24 22.76
CA ILE A 462 -2.77 -8.10 22.25
C ILE A 462 -3.14 -8.36 20.79
N ASP A 463 -4.44 -8.26 20.49
CA ASP A 463 -4.98 -8.25 19.14
C ASP A 463 -5.72 -6.92 18.85
N PRO A 464 -5.05 -5.94 18.22
CA PRO A 464 -5.63 -4.64 17.87
C PRO A 464 -6.36 -4.64 16.52
N THR A 465 -6.58 -5.80 15.88
CA THR A 465 -7.08 -5.94 14.49
C THR A 465 -8.21 -4.98 14.13
N TYR A 466 -9.26 -4.91 14.95
CA TYR A 466 -10.42 -4.06 14.65
C TYR A 466 -10.18 -2.59 14.97
N MET A 467 -9.35 -2.29 15.98
CA MET A 467 -8.97 -0.91 16.34
C MET A 467 -8.19 -0.26 15.19
N ILE A 468 -7.26 -1.02 14.58
CA ILE A 468 -6.47 -0.59 13.43
C ILE A 468 -7.36 -0.24 12.24
N ARG A 469 -8.33 -1.08 11.91
CA ARG A 469 -9.08 -0.97 10.65
C ARG A 469 -10.30 -0.05 10.71
N ALA A 470 -10.84 0.18 11.90
CA ALA A 470 -12.06 0.96 12.11
C ALA A 470 -11.78 2.44 12.41
N CYS A 471 -10.52 2.83 12.60
CA CYS A 471 -10.15 4.21 12.89
C CYS A 471 -10.26 5.12 11.65
N ARG A 472 -10.19 6.44 11.87
CA ARG A 472 -10.11 7.44 10.81
C ARG A 472 -8.69 7.46 10.21
N ALA A 473 -8.55 7.90 8.96
CA ALA A 473 -7.24 8.11 8.36
C ALA A 473 -6.45 9.20 9.12
N ASN A 474 -5.13 9.02 9.23
CA ASN A 474 -4.22 10.08 9.63
C ASN A 474 -3.99 11.08 8.49
N ALA A 475 -3.21 12.14 8.75
CA ALA A 475 -2.99 13.20 7.78
C ALA A 475 -2.33 12.72 6.47
N SER A 476 -1.38 11.79 6.55
CA SER A 476 -0.69 11.23 5.38
C SER A 476 -1.66 10.46 4.49
N ASP A 477 -2.44 9.56 5.09
CA ASP A 477 -3.45 8.78 4.35
C ASP A 477 -4.60 9.66 3.86
N GLY A 478 -5.01 10.70 4.60
CA GLY A 478 -6.05 11.64 4.16
C GLY A 478 -5.66 12.42 2.89
N ILE A 479 -4.38 12.79 2.77
CA ILE A 479 -3.83 13.38 1.54
C ILE A 479 -3.87 12.36 0.41
N LEU A 480 -3.37 11.14 0.64
CA LEU A 480 -3.38 10.09 -0.37
C LEU A 480 -4.80 9.77 -0.85
N CYS A 481 -5.77 9.61 0.06
CA CYS A 481 -7.17 9.38 -0.27
C CYS A 481 -7.75 10.50 -1.13
N THR A 482 -7.42 11.75 -0.81
CA THR A 482 -7.86 12.92 -1.59
C THR A 482 -7.35 12.85 -3.01
N VAL A 483 -6.06 12.60 -3.19
CA VAL A 483 -5.45 12.58 -4.52
C VAL A 483 -5.92 11.38 -5.33
N LEU A 484 -6.08 10.20 -4.71
CA LEU A 484 -6.62 9.01 -5.37
C LEU A 484 -8.07 9.25 -5.82
N GLY A 485 -8.93 9.81 -4.97
CA GLY A 485 -10.32 10.11 -5.31
C GLY A 485 -10.45 11.09 -6.48
N GLN A 486 -9.65 12.17 -6.47
CA GLN A 486 -9.62 13.14 -7.58
C GLN A 486 -9.19 12.50 -8.90
N ASN A 487 -8.08 11.77 -8.87
CA ASN A 487 -7.53 11.13 -10.07
C ASN A 487 -8.43 10.02 -10.61
N ALA A 488 -9.17 9.30 -9.76
CA ALA A 488 -10.15 8.34 -10.23
C ALA A 488 -11.20 9.03 -11.12
N VAL A 489 -11.73 10.18 -10.69
CA VAL A 489 -12.71 10.97 -11.45
C VAL A 489 -12.08 11.56 -12.71
N HIS A 490 -10.87 12.14 -12.62
CA HIS A 490 -10.15 12.64 -13.80
C HIS A 490 -9.94 11.55 -14.85
N GLY A 491 -9.57 10.33 -14.43
CA GLY A 491 -9.37 9.20 -15.32
C GLY A 491 -10.65 8.78 -16.03
N ALA A 492 -11.77 8.71 -15.30
CA ALA A 492 -13.08 8.39 -15.85
C ALA A 492 -13.52 9.40 -16.91
N PHE A 493 -13.43 10.71 -16.61
CA PHE A 493 -13.77 11.77 -17.57
C PHE A 493 -12.85 11.77 -18.78
N ALA A 494 -11.56 11.49 -18.59
CA ALA A 494 -10.58 11.32 -19.66
C ALA A 494 -10.83 10.09 -20.54
N GLY A 495 -11.87 9.30 -20.28
CA GLY A 495 -12.26 8.16 -21.10
C GLY A 495 -11.53 6.87 -20.76
N TYR A 496 -10.70 6.85 -19.71
CA TYR A 496 -10.06 5.62 -19.24
C TYR A 496 -11.04 4.77 -18.44
N SER A 497 -10.93 3.44 -18.60
CA SER A 497 -11.74 2.45 -17.89
C SER A 497 -10.95 1.16 -17.71
N GLY A 498 -11.34 0.32 -16.75
CA GLY A 498 -10.55 -0.88 -16.42
C GLY A 498 -9.19 -0.52 -15.83
N ILE A 499 -9.08 0.68 -15.27
CA ILE A 499 -7.86 1.22 -14.67
C ILE A 499 -8.02 1.36 -13.16
N THR A 500 -6.90 1.41 -12.47
CA THR A 500 -6.79 1.88 -11.09
C THR A 500 -5.82 3.06 -11.03
N VAL A 501 -5.94 3.86 -9.98
CA VAL A 501 -4.97 4.91 -9.64
C VAL A 501 -4.04 4.42 -8.52
N GLY A 502 -2.78 4.83 -8.54
CA GLY A 502 -1.81 4.55 -7.48
C GLY A 502 -0.67 5.56 -7.42
N ILE A 503 0.20 5.42 -6.42
CA ILE A 503 1.45 6.17 -6.30
C ILE A 503 2.63 5.28 -6.70
N CYS A 504 3.52 5.79 -7.54
CA CYS A 504 4.71 5.12 -8.03
C CYS A 504 5.85 6.14 -8.10
N ASN A 505 6.96 5.84 -7.42
CA ASN A 505 8.12 6.71 -7.30
C ASN A 505 7.74 8.16 -6.97
N THR A 506 6.89 8.34 -5.95
CA THR A 506 6.33 9.64 -5.50
C THR A 506 5.37 10.36 -6.46
N HIS A 507 5.09 9.78 -7.63
CA HIS A 507 4.17 10.35 -8.63
C HIS A 507 2.86 9.55 -8.69
N TYR A 508 1.76 10.22 -9.04
CA TYR A 508 0.47 9.55 -9.22
C TYR A 508 0.31 9.06 -10.65
N VAL A 509 -0.12 7.82 -10.80
CA VAL A 509 -0.16 7.12 -12.08
C VAL A 509 -1.45 6.30 -12.22
N TYR A 510 -1.81 6.01 -13.46
CA TYR A 510 -2.84 5.02 -13.78
C TYR A 510 -2.18 3.70 -14.16
N PHE A 511 -2.79 2.61 -13.70
CA PHE A 511 -2.41 1.24 -14.06
C PHE A 511 -3.62 0.49 -14.61
N PRO A 512 -3.45 -0.38 -15.62
CA PRO A 512 -4.47 -1.37 -15.97
C PRO A 512 -4.71 -2.30 -14.78
N MET A 513 -5.98 -2.54 -14.43
CA MET A 513 -6.33 -3.44 -13.32
C MET A 513 -5.66 -4.82 -13.41
N PRO A 514 -5.58 -5.48 -14.59
CA PRO A 514 -4.93 -6.78 -14.71
C PRO A 514 -3.47 -6.81 -14.24
N GLU A 515 -2.74 -5.71 -14.37
CA GLU A 515 -1.32 -5.64 -14.04
C GLU A 515 -1.06 -5.52 -12.53
N VAL A 516 -2.00 -4.96 -11.78
CA VAL A 516 -1.82 -4.73 -10.33
C VAL A 516 -2.39 -5.84 -9.45
N ILE A 517 -3.27 -6.69 -9.99
CA ILE A 517 -3.96 -7.79 -9.25
C ILE A 517 -3.39 -9.18 -9.52
N GLN A 518 -2.25 -9.25 -10.19
CA GLN A 518 -1.66 -10.51 -10.63
C GLN A 518 -1.34 -11.46 -9.48
N TYR A 519 -0.79 -10.91 -8.40
CA TYR A 519 -0.47 -11.57 -7.15
C TYR A 519 -0.32 -10.49 -6.07
N ALA A 520 -0.30 -10.89 -4.79
CA ALA A 520 -0.09 -9.95 -3.70
C ALA A 520 1.38 -9.49 -3.66
N ARG A 521 1.62 -8.19 -3.50
CA ARG A 521 2.95 -7.66 -3.20
C ARG A 521 3.39 -8.18 -1.83
N ALA A 522 4.62 -8.67 -1.74
CA ALA A 522 5.21 -9.21 -0.52
C ALA A 522 6.46 -8.41 -0.11
N VAL A 523 6.84 -8.48 1.16
CA VAL A 523 8.13 -8.00 1.66
C VAL A 523 9.21 -8.87 1.03
N ASP A 524 10.17 -8.26 0.34
CA ASP A 524 11.37 -8.97 -0.08
C ASP A 524 12.32 -9.16 1.12
N PRO A 525 12.61 -10.41 1.55
CA PRO A 525 13.52 -10.68 2.65
C PRO A 525 14.97 -10.24 2.39
N ASN A 526 15.36 -9.99 1.14
CA ASN A 526 16.69 -9.45 0.80
C ASN A 526 16.69 -7.92 0.67
N SER A 527 15.54 -7.27 0.87
CA SER A 527 15.41 -5.82 0.72
C SER A 527 16.14 -5.08 1.83
N ARG A 528 16.62 -3.87 1.51
CA ARG A 528 17.26 -3.02 2.51
C ARG A 528 16.31 -2.64 3.66
N MET A 529 15.00 -2.62 3.42
CA MET A 529 14.02 -2.31 4.46
C MET A 529 13.91 -3.44 5.49
N TRP A 530 13.81 -4.69 5.06
CA TRP A 530 13.79 -5.83 5.98
C TRP A 530 15.09 -5.94 6.77
N HIS A 531 16.24 -5.75 6.13
CA HIS A 531 17.53 -5.72 6.82
C HIS A 531 17.62 -4.62 7.91
N ARG A 532 16.97 -3.47 7.71
CA ARG A 532 16.87 -2.42 8.75
C ARG A 532 16.01 -2.90 9.92
N CYS A 533 14.90 -3.59 9.66
CA CYS A 533 14.07 -4.19 10.70
C CYS A 533 14.86 -5.24 11.52
N LEU A 534 15.58 -6.15 10.86
CA LEU A 534 16.44 -7.13 11.53
C LEU A 534 17.55 -6.47 12.37
N THR A 535 18.19 -5.42 11.84
CA THR A 535 19.22 -4.67 12.58
C THR A 535 18.63 -3.95 13.79
N SER A 536 17.39 -3.44 13.68
CA SER A 536 16.71 -2.72 14.76
C SER A 536 16.22 -3.66 15.86
N THR A 537 15.75 -4.85 15.51
CA THR A 537 15.27 -5.87 16.47
C THR A 537 16.44 -6.64 17.09
N GLY A 538 17.55 -6.79 16.36
CA GLY A 538 18.68 -7.62 16.77
C GLY A 538 18.37 -9.12 16.73
N GLN A 539 17.23 -9.52 16.15
CA GLN A 539 16.82 -10.92 16.10
C GLN A 539 17.73 -11.74 15.16
N PRO A 540 18.04 -13.00 15.50
CA PRO A 540 18.72 -13.91 14.59
C PRO A 540 17.76 -14.43 13.51
N ASP A 541 18.32 -15.20 12.56
CA ASP A 541 17.50 -16.10 11.76
C ASP A 541 16.99 -17.25 12.63
N PHE A 542 15.75 -17.70 12.39
CA PHE A 542 15.07 -18.74 13.16
C PHE A 542 14.86 -20.04 12.37
N VAL A 543 15.55 -20.19 11.23
CA VAL A 543 15.54 -21.38 10.38
C VAL A 543 16.68 -22.34 10.72
#